data_AF-A0A6P5ATP3-F1
#
_entry.id   AF-A0A6P5ATP3-F1
#
_cell.length_a   1.000
_cell.length_b   1.000
_cell.length_c   1.000
_cell.angle_alpha   90.00
_cell.angle_beta   90.00
_cell.angle_gamma   90.00
#
_symmetry.space_group_name_H-M   'P 1'
#
loop_
_entity.id
_entity.type
_entity.pdbx_description
1 polymer ?
#
loop_
_entity_poly.entity_id
_entity_poly.type
_entity_poly.pdbx_seq_one_letter_code
_entity_poly.pdbx_strand_id
1 'polypeptide(L)'
;MASFLLLVVFLLFGSFSARAQAGYSPPGARTATGRLKTKVDRLSSLVETLLSQQSDLTARVDSLSAQLSEERDKNRELALNLTQALHKLDSMTSTLYEHDTVIKQRLQCACEKLIPVTEETSPTESTGPVIEGDCAEYYSSGRTTSGVYRIGLLPGHVDAYCDMDTAGGSWTLIQRRQDGSVPFNRTWEEYKHGFGNKSGEYWLGNENIHLLTNQRNYTLRVELEDWDGWILYAEYTSFWLSGESDQYRIHMSGYWGTDRNAMKLNNEQMFSTVDRDNDEDREYDCSQERGQGGWWFASCGYTYLNGRYLGNCGDSCPWLQGIIWGSWKGYFYSLKSGSMKIRPTEEVSTTKPRPSVPPADTETDDPTIEGDCAEYYSSGRTTSGVYRISLLPGHVEAYCDMDTAEGGWTVIQRRVDGSVPFNRTWEEYKRGFGNKSGEYWLGNENIHLLTNQKNYRLRIDMQDWDNQTRYAEYSTFRVLGEYGDQYRLHVSGYNGTAGDCMTRYFSNDGMRFSTVDRDNDLNSGHCCQRRGQGGWWFGNCGNSFLNGRYLVSCGRSCEVWQGVIWHSFTGSRESLKSVSMKIRPY
;
A
#
# COMPACT_ATOMS: atom_id res chain seq x y z
N MET A 1 34.58 -18.27 -47.64
CA MET A 1 34.01 -19.64 -47.75
C MET A 1 33.27 -19.88 -49.07
N ALA A 2 32.54 -18.90 -49.64
CA ALA A 2 31.82 -19.07 -50.92
C ALA A 2 32.72 -19.47 -52.12
N SER A 3 33.93 -18.89 -52.24
CA SER A 3 34.88 -19.26 -53.30
C SER A 3 35.44 -20.68 -53.18
N PHE A 4 35.40 -21.27 -51.98
CA PHE A 4 35.88 -22.63 -51.73
C PHE A 4 34.82 -23.67 -52.14
N LEU A 5 33.54 -23.35 -51.93
CA LEU A 5 32.40 -24.18 -52.37
C LEU A 5 32.26 -24.23 -53.91
N LEU A 6 32.49 -23.11 -54.60
CA LEU A 6 32.49 -23.07 -56.07
C LEU A 6 33.62 -23.92 -56.69
N LEU A 7 34.80 -23.95 -56.06
CA LEU A 7 35.92 -24.78 -56.48
C LEU A 7 35.64 -26.28 -56.31
N VAL A 8 35.00 -26.65 -55.19
CA VAL A 8 34.60 -28.04 -54.90
C VAL A 8 33.53 -28.53 -55.87
N VAL A 9 32.57 -27.68 -56.23
CA VAL A 9 31.54 -28.00 -57.23
C VAL A 9 32.18 -28.18 -58.62
N PHE A 10 33.08 -27.30 -59.05
CA PHE A 10 33.78 -27.45 -60.35
C PHE A 10 34.66 -28.70 -60.41
N LEU A 11 35.35 -29.07 -59.32
CA LEU A 11 36.19 -30.26 -59.24
C LEU A 11 35.38 -31.57 -59.26
N LEU A 12 34.18 -31.56 -58.67
CA LEU A 12 33.26 -32.70 -58.70
C LEU A 12 32.60 -32.89 -60.07
N PHE A 13 32.38 -31.82 -60.85
CA PHE A 13 31.81 -31.93 -62.19
C PHE A 13 32.84 -32.19 -63.30
N GLY A 14 34.08 -31.67 -63.17
CA GLY A 14 35.15 -31.92 -64.15
C GLY A 14 35.61 -33.39 -64.20
N SER A 15 35.40 -34.15 -63.14
CA SER A 15 35.77 -35.56 -63.03
C SER A 15 34.69 -36.54 -63.53
N PHE A 16 33.46 -36.07 -63.78
CA PHE A 16 32.37 -36.91 -64.32
C PHE A 16 32.33 -37.00 -65.85
N SER A 17 33.02 -36.11 -66.58
CA SER A 17 33.04 -36.14 -68.05
C SER A 17 34.07 -37.09 -68.66
N ALA A 18 34.95 -37.72 -67.87
CA ALA A 18 36.08 -38.49 -68.39
C ALA A 18 36.01 -40.01 -68.17
N ARG A 19 34.88 -40.57 -67.70
CA ARG A 19 34.75 -42.03 -67.52
C ARG A 19 33.38 -42.55 -67.93
N ALA A 20 33.06 -42.40 -69.21
CA ALA A 20 31.93 -43.09 -69.85
C ALA A 20 32.41 -43.79 -71.12
N GLN A 21 33.25 -44.82 -70.97
CA GLN A 21 33.42 -45.83 -72.01
C GLN A 21 33.35 -47.22 -71.36
N ALA A 22 32.50 -48.04 -71.98
CA ALA A 22 32.24 -49.47 -71.79
C ALA A 22 31.26 -49.90 -70.67
N GLY A 23 30.09 -50.36 -71.11
CA GLY A 23 29.47 -51.58 -70.59
C GLY A 23 28.22 -51.45 -69.70
N TYR A 24 27.05 -51.58 -70.33
CA TYR A 24 25.76 -52.02 -69.76
C TYR A 24 25.09 -51.15 -68.67
N SER A 25 23.92 -50.57 -68.99
CA SER A 25 23.03 -49.89 -68.02
C SER A 25 21.63 -50.51 -68.03
N PRO A 26 21.07 -50.93 -66.88
CA PRO A 26 19.74 -51.53 -66.80
C PRO A 26 18.62 -50.48 -66.98
N PRO A 27 17.39 -50.87 -67.37
CA PRO A 27 16.33 -49.96 -67.83
C PRO A 27 15.76 -48.97 -66.78
N GLY A 28 16.27 -48.95 -65.54
CA GLY A 28 15.86 -48.03 -64.47
C GLY A 28 16.92 -46.99 -64.05
N ALA A 29 18.16 -47.10 -64.54
CA ALA A 29 19.26 -46.22 -64.12
C ALA A 29 19.15 -44.80 -64.71
N ARG A 30 18.63 -44.66 -65.94
CA ARG A 30 18.44 -43.36 -66.62
C ARG A 30 17.33 -42.50 -65.99
N THR A 31 16.28 -43.13 -65.45
CA THR A 31 15.17 -42.43 -64.79
C THR A 31 15.51 -42.00 -63.37
N ALA A 32 16.28 -42.79 -62.62
CA ALA A 32 16.78 -42.41 -61.30
C ALA A 32 17.81 -41.26 -61.37
N THR A 33 18.74 -41.31 -62.33
CA THR A 33 19.70 -40.21 -62.59
C THR A 33 19.02 -38.93 -63.06
N GLY A 34 17.99 -39.02 -63.91
CA GLY A 34 17.18 -37.87 -64.31
C GLY A 34 16.46 -37.20 -63.12
N ARG A 35 15.85 -37.98 -62.22
CA ARG A 35 15.20 -37.45 -61.00
C ARG A 35 16.20 -36.82 -60.03
N LEU A 36 17.40 -37.39 -59.91
CA LEU A 36 18.46 -36.83 -59.06
C LEU A 36 18.94 -35.49 -59.60
N LYS A 37 19.14 -35.39 -60.93
CA LYS A 37 19.52 -34.15 -61.61
C LYS A 37 18.48 -33.04 -61.37
N THR A 38 17.19 -33.33 -61.52
CA THR A 38 16.12 -32.35 -61.24
C THR A 38 16.10 -31.86 -59.78
N LYS A 39 16.41 -32.73 -58.81
CA LYS A 39 16.52 -32.34 -57.40
C LYS A 39 17.73 -31.43 -57.15
N VAL A 40 18.86 -31.72 -57.79
CA VAL A 40 20.07 -30.90 -57.71
C VAL A 40 19.83 -29.52 -58.35
N ASP A 41 19.21 -29.46 -59.53
CA ASP A 41 18.91 -28.19 -60.20
C ASP A 41 17.96 -27.32 -59.35
N ARG A 42 16.97 -27.93 -58.69
CA ARG A 42 16.09 -27.24 -57.72
C ARG A 42 16.84 -26.72 -56.49
N LEU A 43 17.76 -27.53 -55.95
CA LEU A 43 18.59 -27.12 -54.81
C LEU A 43 19.52 -25.97 -55.19
N SER A 44 20.15 -26.00 -56.36
CA SER A 44 21.00 -24.89 -56.84
C SER A 44 20.20 -23.59 -56.98
N SER A 45 19.00 -23.64 -57.58
CA SER A 45 18.12 -22.46 -57.69
C SER A 45 17.70 -21.91 -56.32
N LEU A 46 17.43 -22.79 -55.34
CA LEU A 46 17.08 -22.37 -53.99
C LEU A 46 18.28 -21.71 -53.27
N VAL A 47 19.48 -22.23 -53.46
CA VAL A 47 20.72 -21.64 -52.91
C VAL A 47 20.99 -20.26 -53.52
N GLU A 48 20.83 -20.10 -54.83
CA GLU A 48 20.97 -18.79 -55.49
C GLU A 48 19.95 -17.77 -54.96
N THR A 49 18.71 -18.20 -54.74
CA THR A 49 17.65 -17.36 -54.16
C THR A 49 18.01 -16.94 -52.73
N LEU A 50 18.48 -17.87 -51.89
CA LEU A 50 18.90 -17.58 -50.53
C LEU A 50 20.11 -16.65 -50.46
N LEU A 51 21.09 -16.80 -51.36
CA LEU A 51 22.24 -15.90 -51.45
C LEU A 51 21.82 -14.49 -51.87
N SER A 52 20.86 -14.36 -52.79
CA SER A 52 20.29 -13.07 -53.17
C SER A 52 19.54 -12.41 -52.01
N GLN A 53 18.72 -13.16 -51.29
CA GLN A 53 18.02 -12.66 -50.09
C GLN A 53 18.99 -12.25 -48.98
N GLN A 54 20.07 -13.01 -48.78
CA GLN A 54 21.10 -12.67 -47.81
C GLN A 54 21.81 -11.36 -48.18
N SER A 55 22.13 -11.15 -49.46
CA SER A 55 22.73 -9.90 -49.93
C SER A 55 21.80 -8.70 -49.74
N ASP A 56 20.50 -8.85 -50.01
CA ASP A 56 19.52 -7.77 -49.78
C ASP A 56 19.38 -7.44 -48.29
N LEU A 57 19.37 -8.47 -47.43
CA LEU A 57 19.30 -8.28 -45.98
C LEU A 57 20.55 -7.57 -45.44
N THR A 58 21.74 -7.94 -45.92
CA THR A 58 22.99 -7.26 -45.54
C THR A 58 22.96 -5.78 -45.95
N ALA A 59 22.53 -5.46 -47.18
CA ALA A 59 22.41 -4.06 -47.62
C ALA A 59 21.43 -3.24 -46.77
N ARG A 60 20.31 -3.85 -46.33
CA ARG A 60 19.36 -3.19 -45.41
C ARG A 60 19.97 -2.95 -44.03
N VAL A 61 20.71 -3.91 -43.50
CA VAL A 61 21.40 -3.76 -42.20
C VAL A 61 22.43 -2.64 -42.27
N ASP A 62 23.22 -2.58 -43.35
CA ASP A 62 24.21 -1.51 -43.54
C ASP A 62 23.52 -0.14 -43.62
N SER A 63 22.42 -0.03 -44.38
CA SER A 63 21.62 1.20 -44.46
C SER A 63 21.04 1.63 -43.11
N LEU A 64 20.50 0.69 -42.33
CA LEU A 64 19.97 0.97 -41.00
C LEU A 64 21.07 1.38 -40.02
N SER A 65 22.24 0.76 -40.12
CA SER A 65 23.39 1.11 -39.27
C SER A 65 23.89 2.55 -39.54
N ALA A 66 23.85 2.99 -40.80
CA ALA A 66 24.20 4.36 -41.18
C ALA A 66 23.19 5.36 -40.63
N GLN A 67 21.87 5.08 -40.76
CA GLN A 67 20.81 5.93 -40.18
C GLN A 67 20.92 6.03 -38.66
N LEU A 68 21.22 4.91 -37.99
CA LEU A 68 21.40 4.89 -36.54
C LEU A 68 22.61 5.72 -36.11
N SER A 69 23.71 5.70 -36.88
CA SER A 69 24.89 6.54 -36.62
C SER A 69 24.55 8.03 -36.76
N GLU A 70 23.80 8.40 -37.80
CA GLU A 70 23.40 9.80 -38.03
C GLU A 70 22.50 10.33 -36.89
N GLU A 71 21.52 9.53 -36.46
CA GLU A 71 20.66 9.90 -35.32
C GLU A 71 21.44 9.95 -34.00
N ARG A 72 22.46 9.10 -33.84
CA ARG A 72 23.32 9.15 -32.66
C ARG A 72 24.12 10.47 -32.62
N ASP A 73 24.61 10.94 -33.76
CA ASP A 73 25.36 12.19 -33.83
C ASP A 73 24.45 13.40 -33.58
N LYS A 74 23.23 13.42 -34.13
CA LYS A 74 22.22 14.45 -33.83
C LYS A 74 21.87 14.50 -32.35
N ASN A 75 21.68 13.34 -31.72
CA ASN A 75 21.40 13.26 -30.29
C ASN A 75 22.58 13.78 -29.44
N ARG A 76 23.82 13.53 -29.87
CA ARG A 76 25.02 14.04 -29.20
C ARG A 76 25.10 15.55 -29.27
N GLU A 77 24.79 16.14 -30.43
CA GLU A 77 24.75 17.59 -30.62
C GLU A 77 23.64 18.23 -29.76
N LEU A 78 22.44 17.64 -29.77
CA LEU A 78 21.32 18.10 -28.96
C LEU A 78 21.63 18.06 -27.45
N ALA A 79 22.30 17.00 -26.98
CA ALA A 79 22.73 16.89 -25.59
C ALA A 79 23.75 17.99 -25.22
N LEU A 80 24.66 18.33 -26.13
CA LEU A 80 25.65 19.39 -25.92
C LEU A 80 24.98 20.77 -25.85
N ASN A 81 24.00 21.02 -26.73
CA ASN A 81 23.19 22.25 -26.71
C ASN A 81 22.36 22.36 -25.43
N LEU A 82 21.76 21.27 -24.96
CA LEU A 82 20.99 21.24 -23.71
C LEU A 82 21.90 21.53 -22.51
N THR A 83 23.10 20.96 -22.48
CA THR A 83 24.09 21.20 -21.42
C THR A 83 24.50 22.67 -21.37
N GLN A 84 24.71 23.29 -22.53
CA GLN A 84 25.00 24.73 -22.59
C GLN A 84 23.81 25.58 -22.12
N ALA A 85 22.58 25.19 -22.44
CA ALA A 85 21.39 25.88 -21.96
C ALA A 85 21.24 25.78 -20.43
N LEU A 86 21.53 24.61 -19.85
CA LEU A 86 21.53 24.40 -18.40
C LEU A 86 22.57 25.28 -17.69
N HIS A 87 23.80 25.37 -18.22
CA HIS A 87 24.82 26.27 -17.67
C HIS A 87 24.41 27.75 -17.72
N LYS A 88 23.70 28.17 -18.78
CA LYS A 88 23.16 29.54 -18.84
C LYS A 88 22.07 29.76 -17.78
N LEU A 89 21.20 28.78 -17.58
CA LEU A 89 20.13 28.86 -16.61
C LEU A 89 20.67 28.92 -15.16
N ASP A 90 21.71 28.14 -14.87
CA ASP A 90 22.42 28.15 -13.59
C ASP A 90 23.07 29.51 -13.29
N SER A 91 23.72 30.10 -14.29
CA SER A 91 24.27 31.46 -14.20
C SER A 91 23.18 32.52 -13.96
N MET A 92 22.03 32.40 -14.64
CA MET A 92 20.87 33.28 -14.40
C MET A 92 20.27 33.11 -13.00
N THR A 93 20.25 31.88 -12.49
CA THR A 93 19.71 31.57 -11.15
C THR A 93 20.62 32.14 -10.06
N SER A 94 21.93 32.00 -10.23
CA SER A 94 22.93 32.57 -9.32
C SER A 94 22.83 34.10 -9.25
N THR A 95 22.66 34.77 -10.39
CA THR A 95 22.47 36.23 -10.43
C THR A 95 21.14 36.68 -9.81
N LEU A 96 20.07 35.89 -9.97
CA LEU A 96 18.80 36.16 -9.27
C LEU A 96 18.92 36.02 -7.76
N TYR A 97 19.68 35.03 -7.28
CA TYR A 97 19.94 34.83 -5.85
C TYR A 97 20.76 35.99 -5.25
N GLU A 98 21.77 36.49 -5.96
CA GLU A 98 22.50 37.69 -5.56
C GLU A 98 21.60 38.93 -5.53
N HIS A 99 20.69 39.06 -6.49
CA HIS A 99 19.72 40.17 -6.48
C HIS A 99 18.73 40.08 -5.30
N ASP A 100 18.20 38.89 -5.00
CA ASP A 100 17.28 38.66 -3.88
C ASP A 100 17.94 38.96 -2.52
N THR A 101 19.20 38.51 -2.34
CA THR A 101 19.97 38.80 -1.12
C THR A 101 20.21 40.31 -0.95
N VAL A 102 20.54 41.04 -2.02
CA VAL A 102 20.68 42.51 -1.97
C VAL A 102 19.34 43.20 -1.64
N ILE A 103 18.23 42.73 -2.20
CA ILE A 103 16.89 43.27 -1.90
C ILE A 103 16.53 43.06 -0.43
N LYS A 104 16.73 41.84 0.10
CA LYS A 104 16.51 41.52 1.52
C LYS A 104 17.37 42.37 2.45
N GLN A 105 18.63 42.59 2.08
CA GLN A 105 19.57 43.40 2.87
C GLN A 105 19.20 44.90 2.85
N ARG A 106 18.62 45.40 1.75
CA ARG A 106 18.07 46.76 1.66
C ARG A 106 16.78 46.95 2.45
N LEU A 107 15.93 45.92 2.53
CA LEU A 107 14.72 45.91 3.36
C LEU A 107 15.04 45.92 4.86
N GLN A 108 16.10 45.20 5.28
CA GLN A 108 16.53 45.14 6.68
C GLN A 108 17.04 46.49 7.24
N CYS A 109 17.62 47.35 6.40
CA CYS A 109 18.18 48.65 6.82
C CYS A 109 17.18 49.82 6.85
N ALA A 110 15.92 49.61 6.45
CA ALA A 110 14.92 50.69 6.36
C ALA A 110 14.14 50.93 7.68
N CYS A 111 14.25 50.07 8.69
CA CYS A 111 13.43 50.16 9.91
C CYS A 111 14.09 50.83 11.13
N GLU A 112 15.34 51.30 11.06
CA GLU A 112 16.04 51.82 12.25
C GLU A 112 16.23 53.32 12.34
N LYS A 113 15.61 54.11 11.45
CA LYS A 113 15.59 55.57 11.58
C LYS A 113 14.22 56.11 11.24
N LEU A 114 13.40 56.31 12.29
CA LEU A 114 12.63 57.54 12.58
C LEU A 114 11.64 57.30 13.76
N ILE A 115 11.93 57.95 14.89
CA ILE A 115 11.02 58.30 16.01
C ILE A 115 11.04 59.86 16.03
N PRO A 116 10.03 60.71 16.42
CA PRO A 116 8.93 60.53 17.43
C PRO A 116 7.52 61.14 17.13
N VAL A 117 6.54 60.72 17.97
CA VAL A 117 5.40 61.44 18.62
C VAL A 117 4.40 62.27 17.78
N THR A 118 3.10 61.93 17.83
CA THR A 118 1.97 62.77 18.36
C THR A 118 0.63 62.02 18.28
N GLU A 119 -0.23 62.23 19.28
CA GLU A 119 -1.63 61.79 19.36
C GLU A 119 -2.48 62.42 18.25
N GLU A 120 -3.38 61.67 17.61
CA GLU A 120 -4.75 62.12 17.24
C GLU A 120 -5.59 60.96 16.63
N THR A 121 -6.65 60.62 17.36
CA THR A 121 -7.98 60.06 17.02
C THR A 121 -8.28 59.37 15.65
N SER A 122 -8.55 58.05 15.73
CA SER A 122 -9.59 57.23 15.03
C SER A 122 -9.59 57.14 13.48
N PRO A 123 -10.18 56.09 12.84
CA PRO A 123 -11.08 55.07 13.38
C PRO A 123 -10.62 53.61 13.18
N THR A 124 -11.06 52.78 14.13
CA THR A 124 -11.33 51.33 14.02
C THR A 124 -11.14 50.70 12.63
N GLU A 125 -10.01 50.04 12.43
CA GLU A 125 -9.95 48.84 11.59
C GLU A 125 -9.75 47.64 12.51
N SER A 126 -10.88 46.99 12.77
CA SER A 126 -11.04 45.56 12.98
C SER A 126 -9.72 44.78 12.98
N THR A 127 -9.29 44.35 14.16
CA THR A 127 -8.45 43.17 14.34
C THR A 127 -9.15 41.98 13.64
N GLY A 128 -8.82 41.77 12.37
CA GLY A 128 -9.23 40.59 11.62
C GLY A 128 -8.63 39.34 12.25
N PRO A 129 -9.30 38.19 12.18
CA PRO A 129 -8.90 36.99 12.92
C PRO A 129 -7.53 36.50 12.43
N VAL A 130 -6.73 36.05 13.39
CA VAL A 130 -5.57 35.17 13.15
C VAL A 130 -6.06 34.02 12.27
N ILE A 131 -5.44 33.80 11.11
CA ILE A 131 -5.74 32.66 10.25
C ILE A 131 -5.14 31.41 10.90
N GLU A 132 -5.89 30.84 11.84
CA GLU A 132 -5.65 29.50 12.39
C GLU A 132 -6.48 28.53 11.54
N GLY A 133 -5.82 27.69 10.73
CA GLY A 133 -6.48 26.55 10.12
C GLY A 133 -5.90 26.01 8.82
N ASP A 134 -6.10 24.70 8.60
CA ASP A 134 -5.80 24.02 7.34
C ASP A 134 -7.03 23.98 6.40
N CYS A 135 -6.95 23.20 5.33
CA CYS A 135 -8.05 23.06 4.39
C CYS A 135 -9.34 22.50 5.01
N ALA A 136 -9.27 21.71 6.09
CA ALA A 136 -10.46 21.20 6.77
C ALA A 136 -11.19 22.29 7.55
N GLU A 137 -10.46 23.23 8.14
CA GLU A 137 -11.06 24.39 8.82
C GLU A 137 -11.66 25.39 7.83
N TYR A 138 -11.05 25.55 6.65
CA TYR A 138 -11.70 26.28 5.57
C TYR A 138 -12.98 25.59 5.08
N TYR A 139 -12.96 24.26 4.96
CA TYR A 139 -14.13 23.49 4.54
C TYR A 139 -15.28 23.61 5.57
N SER A 140 -14.98 23.46 6.86
CA SER A 140 -15.97 23.56 7.93
C SER A 140 -16.53 24.97 8.12
N SER A 141 -15.75 26.01 7.80
CA SER A 141 -16.23 27.40 7.74
C SER A 141 -17.06 27.73 6.48
N GLY A 142 -17.32 26.74 5.61
CA GLY A 142 -18.19 26.87 4.44
C GLY A 142 -17.45 27.23 3.15
N ARG A 143 -16.12 27.27 3.14
CA ARG A 143 -15.32 27.45 1.91
C ARG A 143 -15.11 26.10 1.24
N THR A 144 -16.07 25.68 0.42
CA THR A 144 -16.10 24.35 -0.21
C THR A 144 -15.63 24.34 -1.66
N THR A 145 -14.96 25.40 -2.14
CA THR A 145 -14.41 25.47 -3.50
C THR A 145 -12.94 25.10 -3.50
N SER A 146 -12.54 24.14 -4.34
CA SER A 146 -11.13 23.79 -4.51
C SER A 146 -10.30 24.95 -5.05
N GLY A 147 -9.08 25.10 -4.55
CA GLY A 147 -8.21 26.23 -4.91
C GLY A 147 -7.00 26.37 -4.02
N VAL A 148 -6.20 27.41 -4.23
CA VAL A 148 -5.05 27.71 -3.37
C VAL A 148 -5.49 28.56 -2.19
N TYR A 149 -5.17 28.10 -0.99
CA TYR A 149 -5.47 28.76 0.28
C TYR A 149 -4.20 28.93 1.08
N ARG A 150 -4.18 29.97 1.92
CA ARG A 150 -3.14 30.21 2.90
C ARG A 150 -3.50 29.49 4.20
N ILE A 151 -2.81 28.40 4.51
CA ILE A 151 -3.06 27.55 5.67
C ILE A 151 -2.09 27.88 6.81
N GLY A 152 -2.53 27.73 8.05
CA GLY A 152 -1.73 27.97 9.25
C GLY A 152 -0.67 26.88 9.48
N LEU A 153 0.55 27.29 9.84
CA LEU A 153 1.63 26.43 10.33
C LEU A 153 2.10 27.06 11.63
N LEU A 154 1.99 26.49 12.82
CA LEU A 154 2.50 27.22 14.00
C LEU A 154 4.05 27.27 13.94
N PRO A 155 4.71 28.47 13.87
CA PRO A 155 4.21 29.85 14.06
C PRO A 155 4.01 30.77 12.82
N GLY A 156 4.07 30.27 11.58
CA GLY A 156 3.74 30.98 10.34
C GLY A 156 2.52 30.45 9.56
N HIS A 157 2.65 30.41 8.23
CA HIS A 157 1.63 29.96 7.28
C HIS A 157 2.30 29.52 5.98
N VAL A 158 1.60 28.73 5.17
CA VAL A 158 2.03 28.36 3.81
C VAL A 158 0.83 28.33 2.87
N ASP A 159 1.06 28.56 1.59
CA ASP A 159 0.02 28.36 0.58
C ASP A 159 -0.03 26.87 0.18
N ALA A 160 -1.23 26.29 0.18
CA ALA A 160 -1.49 24.92 -0.25
C ALA A 160 -2.76 24.85 -1.10
N TYR A 161 -2.83 23.86 -2.00
CA TYR A 161 -4.07 23.57 -2.70
C TYR A 161 -5.00 22.79 -1.78
N CYS A 162 -6.18 23.33 -1.53
CA CYS A 162 -7.26 22.63 -0.87
C CYS A 162 -8.13 21.94 -1.90
N ASP A 163 -8.23 20.63 -1.79
CA ASP A 163 -9.14 19.79 -2.57
C ASP A 163 -10.42 19.57 -1.74
N MET A 164 -11.45 20.31 -2.12
CA MET A 164 -12.75 20.36 -1.45
C MET A 164 -13.78 19.43 -2.10
N ASP A 165 -13.42 18.77 -3.21
CA ASP A 165 -14.34 17.97 -4.02
C ASP A 165 -14.15 16.46 -3.78
N THR A 166 -12.91 16.00 -3.64
CA THR A 166 -12.60 14.57 -3.60
C THR A 166 -12.94 13.94 -2.25
N ALA A 167 -13.63 12.79 -2.24
CA ALA A 167 -13.86 11.97 -1.05
C ALA A 167 -14.36 12.77 0.19
N GLY A 168 -15.33 13.65 -0.03
CA GLY A 168 -15.91 14.51 1.01
C GLY A 168 -15.15 15.83 1.23
N GLY A 169 -14.16 16.15 0.40
CA GLY A 169 -13.41 17.40 0.46
C GLY A 169 -12.48 17.51 1.67
N SER A 170 -12.15 18.74 2.06
CA SER A 170 -11.30 19.08 3.23
C SER A 170 -9.85 18.57 3.17
N TRP A 171 -9.32 18.32 1.98
CA TRP A 171 -7.95 17.81 1.81
C TRP A 171 -6.94 18.92 1.57
N THR A 172 -5.87 18.94 2.38
CA THR A 172 -4.66 19.72 2.14
C THR A 172 -3.72 18.91 1.24
N LEU A 173 -3.52 19.34 0.01
CA LEU A 173 -2.65 18.65 -0.93
C LEU A 173 -1.17 18.91 -0.59
N ILE A 174 -0.38 17.85 -0.47
CA ILE A 174 1.04 17.91 -0.12
C ILE A 174 1.97 17.58 -1.30
N GLN A 175 1.46 16.87 -2.30
CA GLN A 175 2.16 16.57 -3.56
C GLN A 175 1.18 16.44 -4.71
N ARG A 176 1.56 16.91 -5.90
CA ARG A 176 0.84 16.66 -7.15
C ARG A 176 1.77 16.45 -8.34
N ARG A 177 1.50 15.43 -9.15
CA ARG A 177 2.04 15.13 -10.48
C ARG A 177 0.89 15.02 -11.48
N GLN A 178 1.00 15.62 -12.65
CA GLN A 178 -0.06 15.61 -13.67
C GLN A 178 0.43 15.88 -15.10
N ASP A 179 1.55 16.59 -15.30
CA ASP A 179 1.95 17.10 -16.62
C ASP A 179 3.47 17.23 -16.84
N GLY A 180 4.30 17.01 -15.81
CA GLY A 180 5.76 17.13 -15.89
C GLY A 180 6.27 18.57 -16.00
N SER A 181 5.43 19.58 -15.73
CA SER A 181 5.82 21.00 -15.76
C SER A 181 6.84 21.38 -14.70
N VAL A 182 6.94 20.61 -13.60
CA VAL A 182 7.88 20.87 -12.51
C VAL A 182 8.88 19.71 -12.40
N PRO A 183 10.19 19.99 -12.45
CA PRO A 183 11.19 18.96 -12.18
C PRO A 183 11.20 18.59 -10.70
N PHE A 184 11.18 17.29 -10.39
CA PHE A 184 11.25 16.75 -9.03
C PHE A 184 12.66 16.26 -8.65
N ASN A 185 13.64 16.41 -9.55
CA ASN A 185 15.05 16.16 -9.25
C ASN A 185 15.66 17.32 -8.47
N ARG A 186 15.28 17.41 -7.19
CA ARG A 186 15.57 18.53 -6.31
C ARG A 186 16.46 18.12 -5.15
N THR A 187 17.16 19.12 -4.63
CA THR A 187 18.05 19.00 -3.47
C THR A 187 17.28 18.79 -2.17
N TRP A 188 17.97 18.39 -1.10
CA TRP A 188 17.43 18.30 0.25
C TRP A 188 16.74 19.60 0.67
N GLU A 189 17.41 20.73 0.45
CA GLU A 189 16.95 22.05 0.88
C GLU A 189 15.67 22.48 0.15
N GLU A 190 15.55 22.15 -1.14
CA GLU A 190 14.33 22.38 -1.91
C GLU A 190 13.18 21.47 -1.45
N TYR A 191 13.43 20.18 -1.19
CA TYR A 191 12.42 19.28 -0.65
C TYR A 191 11.98 19.67 0.77
N LYS A 192 12.88 20.23 1.58
CA LYS A 192 12.58 20.77 2.91
C LYS A 192 11.60 21.94 2.84
N HIS A 193 11.87 22.94 2.00
CA HIS A 193 11.07 24.17 1.91
C HIS A 193 9.86 24.06 0.98
N GLY A 194 9.89 23.13 0.03
CA GLY A 194 8.86 22.95 -0.99
C GLY A 194 9.18 23.72 -2.27
N PHE A 195 8.58 23.28 -3.38
CA PHE A 195 8.80 23.82 -4.71
C PHE A 195 7.59 23.58 -5.61
N GLY A 196 7.55 24.23 -6.78
CA GLY A 196 6.48 24.08 -7.77
C GLY A 196 5.33 25.07 -7.59
N ASN A 197 4.25 24.85 -8.34
CA ASN A 197 3.09 25.74 -8.38
C ASN A 197 1.90 25.10 -7.66
N LYS A 198 1.33 25.78 -6.66
CA LYS A 198 0.19 25.24 -5.88
C LYS A 198 -1.05 24.98 -6.75
N SER A 199 -1.19 25.63 -7.90
CA SER A 199 -2.26 25.35 -8.88
C SER A 199 -1.90 24.24 -9.90
N GLY A 200 -0.67 23.74 -9.89
CA GLY A 200 -0.15 22.71 -10.80
C GLY A 200 0.61 21.62 -10.05
N GLU A 201 1.77 21.19 -10.59
CA GLU A 201 2.65 20.25 -9.90
C GLU A 201 3.46 20.95 -8.79
N TYR A 202 3.53 20.33 -7.62
CA TYR A 202 4.34 20.85 -6.51
C TYR A 202 4.62 19.81 -5.44
N TRP A 203 5.60 20.14 -4.58
CA TRP A 203 5.84 19.53 -3.28
C TRP A 203 5.64 20.58 -2.19
N LEU A 204 4.89 20.29 -1.13
CA LEU A 204 4.58 21.29 -0.11
C LEU A 204 5.80 21.70 0.72
N GLY A 205 6.77 20.80 0.89
CA GLY A 205 7.95 20.98 1.74
C GLY A 205 7.91 20.06 2.95
N ASN A 206 8.98 19.29 3.19
CA ASN A 206 9.04 18.33 4.29
C ASN A 206 8.85 19.01 5.65
N GLU A 207 9.41 20.21 5.83
CA GLU A 207 9.24 20.98 7.08
C GLU A 207 7.78 21.39 7.26
N ASN A 208 7.13 21.86 6.19
CA ASN A 208 5.72 22.24 6.24
C ASN A 208 4.82 21.04 6.54
N ILE A 209 5.10 19.88 5.94
CA ILE A 209 4.36 18.63 6.19
C ILE A 209 4.61 18.13 7.61
N HIS A 210 5.84 18.19 8.12
CA HIS A 210 6.18 17.88 9.51
C HIS A 210 5.39 18.76 10.47
N LEU A 211 5.46 20.09 10.30
CA LEU A 211 4.76 21.04 11.14
C LEU A 211 3.24 20.87 11.10
N LEU A 212 2.65 20.54 9.94
CA LEU A 212 1.21 20.23 9.87
C LEU A 212 0.87 18.96 10.63
N THR A 213 1.56 17.86 10.31
CA THR A 213 1.21 16.53 10.80
C THR A 213 1.54 16.29 12.27
N ASN A 214 2.27 17.20 12.91
CA ASN A 214 2.53 17.19 14.35
C ASN A 214 1.61 18.15 15.15
N GLN A 215 0.70 18.87 14.50
CA GLN A 215 -0.33 19.68 15.19
C GLN A 215 -1.52 18.84 15.66
N ARG A 216 -1.87 17.80 14.90
CA ARG A 216 -2.96 16.84 15.16
C ARG A 216 -2.77 15.59 14.32
N ASN A 217 -3.62 14.59 14.49
CA ASN A 217 -3.57 13.39 13.65
C ASN A 217 -4.10 13.69 12.25
N TYR A 218 -3.35 13.26 11.23
CA TYR A 218 -3.78 13.37 9.83
C TYR A 218 -3.93 11.99 9.20
N THR A 219 -4.95 11.87 8.35
CA THR A 219 -5.08 10.81 7.37
C THR A 219 -4.38 11.25 6.09
N LEU A 220 -3.58 10.37 5.49
CA LEU A 220 -3.00 10.54 4.16
C LEU A 220 -3.86 9.79 3.14
N ARG A 221 -4.17 10.45 2.02
CA ARG A 221 -4.74 9.85 0.81
C ARG A 221 -3.76 10.03 -0.36
N VAL A 222 -3.47 8.94 -1.02
CA VAL A 222 -2.74 8.86 -2.29
C VAL A 222 -3.75 8.48 -3.38
N GLU A 223 -3.78 9.24 -4.45
CA GLU A 223 -4.69 9.00 -5.58
C GLU A 223 -3.92 9.09 -6.89
N LEU A 224 -4.07 8.07 -7.73
CA LEU A 224 -3.24 7.82 -8.90
C LEU A 224 -4.13 7.54 -10.11
N GLU A 225 -3.72 8.01 -11.28
CA GLU A 225 -4.38 7.74 -12.56
C GLU A 225 -3.38 7.14 -13.55
N ASP A 226 -3.82 6.13 -14.30
CA ASP A 226 -3.07 5.59 -15.43
C ASP A 226 -3.42 6.29 -16.75
N TRP A 227 -2.83 5.86 -17.87
CA TRP A 227 -3.06 6.49 -19.17
C TRP A 227 -4.36 6.05 -19.84
N ASP A 228 -5.01 5.01 -19.30
CA ASP A 228 -6.29 4.49 -19.73
C ASP A 228 -7.48 5.09 -18.93
N GLY A 229 -7.18 5.93 -17.92
CA GLY A 229 -8.16 6.61 -17.09
C GLY A 229 -8.62 5.81 -15.86
N TRP A 230 -7.95 4.72 -15.50
CA TRP A 230 -8.22 4.00 -14.27
C TRP A 230 -7.64 4.75 -13.07
N ILE A 231 -8.43 4.80 -11.99
CA ILE A 231 -8.06 5.44 -10.74
C ILE A 231 -7.76 4.40 -9.68
N LEU A 232 -6.62 4.54 -9.02
CA LEU A 232 -6.26 3.83 -7.79
C LEU A 232 -6.22 4.83 -6.65
N TYR A 233 -6.71 4.43 -5.48
CA TYR A 233 -6.43 5.19 -4.25
C TYR A 233 -5.93 4.29 -3.12
N ALA A 234 -5.14 4.90 -2.25
CA ALA A 234 -4.57 4.32 -1.05
C ALA A 234 -4.67 5.36 0.07
N GLU A 235 -5.17 4.97 1.23
CA GLU A 235 -5.33 5.82 2.39
C GLU A 235 -4.66 5.20 3.62
N TYR A 236 -4.17 6.07 4.51
CA TYR A 236 -3.50 5.73 5.75
C TYR A 236 -4.10 6.61 6.84
N THR A 237 -4.81 6.01 7.81
CA THR A 237 -5.58 6.76 8.82
C THR A 237 -4.72 7.56 9.81
N SER A 238 -3.44 7.25 9.87
CA SER A 238 -2.43 8.00 10.62
C SER A 238 -1.22 8.20 9.72
N PHE A 239 -0.83 9.46 9.55
CA PHE A 239 0.33 9.89 8.77
C PHE A 239 0.98 11.10 9.44
N TRP A 240 2.27 11.01 9.68
CA TRP A 240 3.08 12.13 10.12
C TRP A 240 4.55 11.95 9.72
N LEU A 241 5.28 13.06 9.70
CA LEU A 241 6.73 13.06 9.47
C LEU A 241 7.46 13.44 10.75
N SER A 242 8.58 12.78 11.04
CA SER A 242 9.57 13.28 12.00
C SER A 242 10.16 14.62 11.55
N GLY A 243 10.84 15.32 12.47
CA GLY A 243 11.57 16.54 12.13
C GLY A 243 12.87 16.27 11.37
N GLU A 244 13.55 17.34 10.94
CA GLU A 244 14.81 17.26 10.19
C GLU A 244 15.92 16.47 10.93
N SER A 245 15.93 16.50 12.26
CA SER A 245 16.91 15.76 13.08
C SER A 245 16.84 14.24 12.88
N ASP A 246 15.66 13.72 12.55
CA ASP A 246 15.42 12.32 12.17
C ASP A 246 15.10 12.19 10.67
N GLN A 247 15.70 13.08 9.87
CA GLN A 247 15.69 13.03 8.40
C GLN A 247 14.28 12.93 7.79
N TYR A 248 13.30 13.61 8.40
CA TYR A 248 11.91 13.58 7.97
C TYR A 248 11.32 12.17 7.80
N ARG A 249 11.70 11.23 8.68
CA ARG A 249 11.19 9.85 8.67
C ARG A 249 9.66 9.81 8.54
N ILE A 250 9.16 8.96 7.65
CA ILE A 250 7.72 8.81 7.43
C ILE A 250 7.12 7.78 8.37
N HIS A 251 6.02 8.16 9.01
CA HIS A 251 5.23 7.28 9.86
C HIS A 251 3.83 7.18 9.29
N MET A 252 3.41 5.97 8.96
CA MET A 252 2.08 5.71 8.43
C MET A 252 1.51 4.38 8.89
N SER A 253 0.22 4.38 9.22
CA SER A 253 -0.50 3.18 9.63
C SER A 253 -1.98 3.23 9.24
N GLY A 254 -2.69 2.11 9.44
CA GLY A 254 -4.11 2.00 9.11
C GLY A 254 -4.40 2.07 7.61
N TYR A 255 -3.59 1.36 6.81
CA TYR A 255 -3.77 1.29 5.37
C TYR A 255 -5.15 0.74 4.97
N TRP A 256 -5.81 1.40 4.04
CA TRP A 256 -6.92 0.87 3.25
C TRP A 256 -6.88 1.46 1.82
N GLY A 257 -7.42 0.76 0.82
CA GLY A 257 -7.34 1.24 -0.56
C GLY A 257 -7.89 0.24 -1.56
N THR A 258 -7.75 0.55 -2.85
CA THR A 258 -8.20 -0.33 -3.95
C THR A 258 -7.14 -1.35 -4.39
N ASP A 259 -5.94 -1.31 -3.82
CA ASP A 259 -4.83 -2.20 -4.13
C ASP A 259 -4.16 -2.72 -2.83
N ARG A 260 -3.04 -3.41 -2.94
CA ARG A 260 -2.16 -3.75 -1.83
C ARG A 260 -1.39 -2.51 -1.35
N ASN A 261 -0.95 -2.54 -0.09
CA ASN A 261 -0.16 -1.46 0.50
C ASN A 261 1.25 -1.37 -0.12
N ALA A 262 1.37 -0.61 -1.21
CA ALA A 262 2.63 -0.43 -1.94
C ALA A 262 3.66 0.40 -1.16
N MET A 263 3.22 1.30 -0.27
CA MET A 263 4.12 2.11 0.56
C MET A 263 4.55 1.43 1.86
N LYS A 264 4.24 0.14 2.04
CA LYS A 264 4.61 -0.60 3.25
C LYS A 264 6.11 -0.57 3.55
N LEU A 265 6.93 -0.70 2.51
CA LEU A 265 8.40 -0.68 2.65
C LEU A 265 8.94 0.73 2.89
N ASN A 266 8.19 1.76 2.50
CA ASN A 266 8.56 3.14 2.73
C ASN A 266 8.28 3.57 4.18
N ASN A 267 7.38 2.89 4.90
CA ASN A 267 7.10 3.21 6.29
C ASN A 267 8.36 3.07 7.17
N GLU A 268 8.54 4.00 8.10
CA GLU A 268 9.73 4.13 8.96
C GLU A 268 11.03 4.46 8.23
N GLN A 269 11.02 4.74 6.92
CA GLN A 269 12.23 5.11 6.19
C GLN A 269 12.54 6.60 6.32
N MET A 270 13.82 6.95 6.30
CA MET A 270 14.29 8.34 6.24
C MET A 270 14.10 8.88 4.83
N PHE A 271 13.91 10.20 4.70
CA PHE A 271 13.82 10.81 3.38
C PHE A 271 15.22 10.90 2.76
N SER A 272 15.36 10.58 1.49
CA SER A 272 16.61 10.75 0.72
C SER A 272 16.37 11.62 -0.51
N THR A 273 17.38 12.37 -0.91
CA THR A 273 17.41 13.21 -2.12
C THR A 273 18.72 12.96 -2.88
N VAL A 274 18.84 13.48 -4.10
CA VAL A 274 20.01 13.24 -4.97
C VAL A 274 21.35 13.71 -4.39
N ASP A 275 21.29 14.61 -3.41
CA ASP A 275 22.42 15.20 -2.69
C ASP A 275 22.50 14.73 -1.22
N ARG A 276 21.60 13.84 -0.78
CA ARG A 276 21.56 13.32 0.58
C ARG A 276 20.98 11.91 0.63
N ASP A 277 21.87 10.95 0.69
CA ASP A 277 21.55 9.53 0.87
C ASP A 277 21.32 9.20 2.35
N ASN A 278 20.07 8.92 2.71
CA ASN A 278 19.66 8.40 4.01
C ASN A 278 18.93 7.05 3.87
N ASP A 279 19.03 6.39 2.73
CA ASP A 279 18.29 5.15 2.50
C ASP A 279 19.01 3.92 3.10
N GLU A 280 18.35 2.76 3.07
CA GLU A 280 18.89 1.54 3.69
C GLU A 280 19.84 0.76 2.77
N ASP A 281 19.95 1.18 1.50
CA ASP A 281 20.84 0.53 0.56
C ASP A 281 22.30 0.85 0.90
N ARG A 282 23.19 -0.12 0.67
CA ARG A 282 24.62 0.03 0.99
C ARG A 282 25.48 0.24 -0.24
N GLU A 283 24.91 0.03 -1.42
CA GLU A 283 25.63 -0.01 -2.69
C GLU A 283 25.19 1.11 -3.62
N TYR A 284 23.93 1.57 -3.51
CA TYR A 284 23.33 2.52 -4.43
C TYR A 284 22.66 3.68 -3.68
N ASP A 285 22.84 4.92 -4.17
CA ASP A 285 21.98 6.04 -3.76
C ASP A 285 20.64 5.90 -4.50
N CYS A 286 19.59 5.55 -3.76
CA CYS A 286 18.31 5.24 -4.37
C CYS A 286 17.67 6.43 -5.05
N SER A 287 17.86 7.64 -4.53
CA SER A 287 17.36 8.84 -5.20
C SER A 287 18.02 8.97 -6.57
N GLN A 288 19.35 8.92 -6.63
CA GLN A 288 20.09 9.04 -7.90
C GLN A 288 19.71 7.96 -8.93
N GLU A 289 19.50 6.73 -8.48
CA GLU A 289 19.17 5.59 -9.34
C GLU A 289 17.68 5.47 -9.70
N ARG A 290 16.76 6.05 -8.90
CA ARG A 290 15.30 5.92 -9.06
C ARG A 290 14.63 7.20 -9.53
N GLY A 291 14.95 7.62 -10.75
CA GLY A 291 14.32 8.79 -11.36
C GLY A 291 14.74 10.12 -10.75
N GLN A 292 15.72 10.13 -9.85
CA GLN A 292 16.33 11.34 -9.26
C GLN A 292 15.38 12.15 -8.38
N GLY A 293 14.26 11.56 -7.92
CA GLY A 293 13.30 12.23 -7.04
C GLY A 293 13.57 11.97 -5.57
N GLY A 294 13.23 12.94 -4.71
CA GLY A 294 13.30 12.76 -3.26
C GLY A 294 12.18 11.86 -2.75
N TRP A 295 12.50 10.87 -1.93
CA TRP A 295 11.52 9.93 -1.37
C TRP A 295 12.03 9.21 -0.12
N TRP A 296 11.11 8.57 0.60
CA TRP A 296 11.43 7.63 1.68
C TRP A 296 11.78 6.26 1.11
N PHE A 297 12.96 6.13 0.52
CA PHE A 297 13.42 4.88 -0.09
C PHE A 297 13.78 3.84 0.99
N ALA A 298 13.49 2.56 0.72
CA ALA A 298 14.00 1.45 1.52
C ALA A 298 15.38 1.05 0.96
N SER A 299 15.55 -0.20 0.53
CA SER A 299 16.66 -0.61 -0.36
C SER A 299 16.09 -0.92 -1.75
N CYS A 300 16.26 0.01 -2.69
CA CYS A 300 15.39 1.18 -2.88
C CYS A 300 13.86 1.05 -2.84
N GLY A 301 13.32 -0.17 -2.90
CA GLY A 301 11.88 -0.40 -3.04
C GLY A 301 11.32 -0.05 -4.43
N TYR A 302 10.00 -0.19 -4.57
CA TYR A 302 9.30 -0.12 -5.87
C TYR A 302 8.09 0.81 -5.88
N THR A 303 8.05 1.78 -4.97
CA THR A 303 6.96 2.74 -4.85
C THR A 303 7.55 4.10 -4.54
N TYR A 304 7.41 5.04 -5.48
CA TYR A 304 7.80 6.44 -5.31
C TYR A 304 7.11 7.29 -6.37
N LEU A 305 6.53 8.40 -5.93
CA LEU A 305 5.72 9.27 -6.78
C LEU A 305 6.49 10.48 -7.30
N ASN A 306 7.72 10.68 -6.81
CA ASN A 306 8.55 11.84 -7.10
C ASN A 306 9.58 11.59 -8.22
N GLY A 307 9.55 10.43 -8.88
CA GLY A 307 10.42 10.15 -10.02
C GLY A 307 10.10 11.00 -11.26
N ARG A 308 10.75 10.70 -12.38
CA ARG A 308 10.63 11.48 -13.62
C ARG A 308 9.22 11.37 -14.19
N TYR A 309 8.71 12.46 -14.75
CA TYR A 309 7.47 12.43 -15.50
C TYR A 309 7.77 11.98 -16.93
N LEU A 310 7.52 10.70 -17.24
CA LEU A 310 7.94 10.10 -18.52
C LEU A 310 6.86 10.13 -19.62
N GLY A 311 5.67 10.64 -19.32
CA GLY A 311 4.54 10.57 -20.26
C GLY A 311 4.03 9.14 -20.48
N ASN A 312 3.24 8.95 -21.55
CA ASN A 312 2.76 7.61 -21.94
C ASN A 312 3.82 6.88 -22.78
N CYS A 313 4.69 6.15 -22.10
CA CYS A 313 5.72 5.31 -22.73
C CYS A 313 5.31 3.83 -22.88
N GLY A 314 4.08 3.44 -22.52
CA GLY A 314 3.62 2.05 -22.55
C GLY A 314 4.58 1.09 -21.83
N ASP A 315 4.88 -0.06 -22.43
CA ASP A 315 5.84 -1.03 -21.90
C ASP A 315 7.32 -0.64 -22.11
N SER A 316 7.58 0.53 -22.70
CA SER A 316 8.94 1.00 -23.04
C SER A 316 9.47 2.04 -22.06
N CYS A 317 8.80 2.28 -20.92
CA CYS A 317 9.32 3.23 -19.95
C CYS A 317 10.65 2.72 -19.35
N PRO A 318 11.66 3.59 -19.19
CA PRO A 318 12.87 3.26 -18.46
C PRO A 318 12.57 2.63 -17.10
N TRP A 319 13.24 1.51 -16.81
CA TRP A 319 13.02 0.72 -15.61
C TRP A 319 13.18 1.58 -14.35
N LEU A 320 12.10 1.67 -13.55
CA LEU A 320 12.12 2.33 -12.25
C LEU A 320 12.65 3.79 -12.29
N GLN A 321 12.29 4.54 -13.34
CA GLN A 321 12.63 5.97 -13.45
C GLN A 321 11.41 6.90 -13.33
N GLY A 322 10.19 6.35 -13.49
CA GLY A 322 8.96 7.11 -13.64
C GLY A 322 8.26 7.48 -12.32
N ILE A 323 6.97 7.78 -12.41
CA ILE A 323 6.06 7.81 -11.25
C ILE A 323 5.57 6.38 -11.03
N ILE A 324 6.12 5.70 -10.01
CA ILE A 324 5.99 4.25 -9.85
C ILE A 324 5.08 3.89 -8.66
N TRP A 325 4.10 3.03 -8.94
CA TRP A 325 3.34 2.29 -7.94
C TRP A 325 3.43 0.79 -8.26
N GLY A 326 4.48 0.14 -7.75
CA GLY A 326 4.93 -1.16 -8.25
C GLY A 326 3.91 -2.29 -8.09
N SER A 327 3.03 -2.25 -7.09
CA SER A 327 1.99 -3.27 -6.89
C SER A 327 0.88 -3.24 -7.94
N TRP A 328 0.70 -2.11 -8.63
CA TRP A 328 -0.39 -1.91 -9.59
C TRP A 328 0.05 -2.06 -11.05
N LYS A 329 0.99 -1.22 -11.50
CA LYS A 329 1.42 -1.18 -12.92
C LYS A 329 2.82 -1.76 -13.16
N GLY A 330 3.50 -2.18 -12.11
CA GLY A 330 4.85 -2.74 -12.20
C GLY A 330 5.93 -1.69 -12.42
N TYR A 331 7.08 -2.14 -12.94
CA TYR A 331 8.35 -1.40 -12.87
C TYR A 331 8.73 -0.65 -14.15
N PHE A 332 8.05 -0.95 -15.25
CA PHE A 332 8.27 -0.37 -16.58
C PHE A 332 7.11 0.56 -16.98
N TYR A 333 6.41 1.11 -15.99
CA TYR A 333 5.24 1.95 -16.22
C TYR A 333 5.36 3.26 -15.46
N SER A 334 5.05 4.38 -16.11
CA SER A 334 4.98 5.70 -15.47
C SER A 334 3.52 6.17 -15.42
N LEU A 335 3.02 6.43 -14.22
CA LEU A 335 1.66 6.93 -14.03
C LEU A 335 1.44 8.30 -14.69
N LYS A 336 0.19 8.54 -15.12
CA LYS A 336 -0.24 9.78 -15.78
C LYS A 336 -0.35 10.91 -14.78
N SER A 337 -0.97 10.64 -13.63
CA SER A 337 -1.09 11.59 -12.55
C SER A 337 -0.99 10.88 -11.20
N GLY A 338 -0.60 11.65 -10.19
CA GLY A 338 -0.53 11.17 -8.81
C GLY A 338 -0.64 12.35 -7.87
N SER A 339 -1.34 12.16 -6.76
CA SER A 339 -1.46 13.16 -5.72
C SER A 339 -1.38 12.55 -4.34
N MET A 340 -0.74 13.27 -3.42
CA MET A 340 -0.75 12.98 -1.99
C MET A 340 -1.44 14.14 -1.30
N LYS A 341 -2.45 13.85 -0.49
CA LYS A 341 -3.24 14.85 0.23
C LYS A 341 -3.53 14.37 1.64
N ILE A 342 -3.52 15.29 2.60
CA ILE A 342 -3.75 15.00 4.02
C ILE A 342 -4.98 15.74 4.52
N ARG A 343 -5.68 15.13 5.46
CA ARG A 343 -6.82 15.75 6.14
C ARG A 343 -6.75 15.36 7.62
N PRO A 344 -7.10 16.26 8.55
CA PRO A 344 -7.24 15.90 9.95
C PRO A 344 -8.14 14.68 10.10
N THR A 345 -7.68 13.68 10.84
CA THR A 345 -8.54 12.57 11.22
C THR A 345 -9.57 13.13 12.16
N GLU A 346 -10.86 13.09 11.79
CA GLU A 346 -11.99 13.61 12.56
C GLU A 346 -11.82 13.26 14.04
N GLU A 347 -11.40 14.23 14.85
CA GLU A 347 -11.61 14.18 16.29
C GLU A 347 -13.10 14.34 16.49
N VAL A 348 -13.71 13.46 17.29
CA VAL A 348 -15.10 13.63 17.73
C VAL A 348 -15.18 14.90 18.58
N SER A 349 -15.31 16.03 17.92
CA SER A 349 -15.59 17.34 18.48
C SER A 349 -17.03 17.33 18.96
N THR A 350 -17.20 17.20 20.27
CA THR A 350 -18.45 17.36 20.99
C THR A 350 -18.85 18.83 21.05
N THR A 351 -19.28 19.41 19.92
CA THR A 351 -19.98 20.70 19.96
C THR A 351 -21.25 20.64 19.13
N LYS A 352 -22.37 20.31 19.79
CA LYS A 352 -23.72 20.59 19.28
C LYS A 352 -24.24 21.90 19.90
N PRO A 353 -24.87 22.79 19.12
CA PRO A 353 -25.43 24.04 19.61
C PRO A 353 -26.69 23.80 20.47
N ARG A 354 -26.78 24.60 21.53
CA ARG A 354 -27.84 24.66 22.55
C ARG A 354 -29.25 24.81 21.95
N PRO A 355 -30.21 23.94 22.31
CA PRO A 355 -31.59 24.34 22.52
C PRO A 355 -31.78 24.80 23.97
N SER A 356 -32.63 25.82 24.14
CA SER A 356 -33.00 26.47 25.38
C SER A 356 -33.40 25.53 26.53
N VAL A 357 -32.85 25.83 27.71
CA VAL A 357 -33.06 25.19 29.03
C VAL A 357 -34.54 25.19 29.45
N PRO A 358 -35.02 24.08 30.03
CA PRO A 358 -35.58 24.10 31.39
C PRO A 358 -34.80 23.19 32.36
N PRO A 359 -34.99 23.34 33.69
CA PRO A 359 -33.90 23.24 34.65
C PRO A 359 -33.68 21.83 35.22
N ALA A 360 -32.43 21.64 35.63
CA ALA A 360 -31.95 20.85 36.76
C ALA A 360 -32.56 19.45 36.91
N ASP A 361 -31.77 18.44 36.56
CA ASP A 361 -31.29 17.49 37.56
C ASP A 361 -29.91 16.97 37.16
N THR A 362 -29.12 16.73 38.19
CA THR A 362 -27.70 16.42 38.24
C THR A 362 -27.31 15.19 37.44
N GLU A 363 -26.38 15.31 36.47
CA GLU A 363 -25.50 14.21 36.07
C GLU A 363 -24.05 14.68 35.98
N THR A 364 -23.22 13.88 36.63
CA THR A 364 -21.79 14.01 36.91
C THR A 364 -20.91 13.73 35.70
N ASP A 365 -19.75 14.40 35.68
CA ASP A 365 -18.57 14.22 34.82
C ASP A 365 -18.51 12.91 34.01
N ASP A 366 -18.33 13.03 32.68
CA ASP A 366 -17.95 11.93 31.79
C ASP A 366 -16.45 11.59 32.04
N PRO A 367 -16.13 10.42 32.61
CA PRO A 367 -14.76 10.07 32.92
C PRO A 367 -14.05 9.60 31.65
N THR A 368 -12.80 10.03 31.53
CA THR A 368 -11.77 9.57 30.59
C THR A 368 -11.94 8.10 30.20
N ILE A 369 -12.11 7.83 28.90
CA ILE A 369 -12.13 6.47 28.35
C ILE A 369 -10.73 5.88 28.47
N GLU A 370 -10.44 5.29 29.63
CA GLU A 370 -9.20 4.60 29.94
C GLU A 370 -9.51 3.16 30.34
N GLY A 371 -9.70 2.27 29.37
CA GLY A 371 -9.44 0.86 29.62
C GLY A 371 -10.13 -0.22 28.79
N ASP A 372 -9.74 -1.46 29.05
CA ASP A 372 -10.35 -2.69 28.52
C ASP A 372 -11.56 -3.16 29.37
N CYS A 373 -12.26 -4.22 28.95
CA CYS A 373 -13.42 -4.72 29.69
C CYS A 373 -13.09 -5.12 31.14
N ALA A 374 -11.87 -5.55 31.44
CA ALA A 374 -11.47 -5.92 32.80
C ALA A 374 -11.27 -4.69 33.69
N GLU A 375 -10.76 -3.59 33.13
CA GLU A 375 -10.64 -2.29 33.81
C GLU A 375 -12.04 -1.68 34.07
N TYR A 376 -12.95 -1.76 33.10
CA TYR A 376 -14.36 -1.38 33.34
C TYR A 376 -15.01 -2.20 34.45
N TYR A 377 -14.79 -3.52 34.45
CA TYR A 377 -15.33 -4.39 35.50
C TYR A 377 -14.76 -4.04 36.88
N SER A 378 -13.44 -3.81 36.95
CA SER A 378 -12.74 -3.47 38.20
C SER A 378 -13.12 -2.09 38.75
N SER A 379 -13.53 -1.16 37.87
CA SER A 379 -14.07 0.15 38.25
C SER A 379 -15.56 0.11 38.63
N GLY A 380 -16.18 -1.07 38.67
CA GLY A 380 -17.56 -1.28 39.12
C GLY A 380 -18.60 -1.31 38.02
N ARG A 381 -18.21 -1.23 36.73
CA ARG A 381 -19.15 -1.44 35.61
C ARG A 381 -19.34 -2.94 35.35
N THR A 382 -20.33 -3.53 36.03
CA THR A 382 -20.56 -4.99 36.03
C THR A 382 -21.71 -5.45 35.12
N THR A 383 -22.25 -4.58 34.28
CA THR A 383 -23.35 -4.94 33.35
C THR A 383 -22.78 -5.32 31.97
N SER A 384 -23.13 -6.49 31.45
CA SER A 384 -22.73 -6.87 30.09
C SER A 384 -23.32 -5.95 29.03
N GLY A 385 -22.56 -5.64 27.99
CA GLY A 385 -22.99 -4.71 26.95
C GLY A 385 -21.88 -4.37 25.97
N VAL A 386 -22.15 -3.45 25.04
CA VAL A 386 -21.12 -2.93 24.14
C VAL A 386 -20.45 -1.74 24.81
N TYR A 387 -19.13 -1.81 24.93
CA TYR A 387 -18.30 -0.78 25.52
C TYR A 387 -17.25 -0.34 24.51
N ARG A 388 -16.88 0.93 24.61
CA ARG A 388 -15.73 1.49 23.92
C ARG A 388 -14.48 1.21 24.75
N ILE A 389 -13.65 0.28 24.29
CA ILE A 389 -12.43 -0.17 24.98
C ILE A 389 -11.19 0.45 24.35
N SER A 390 -10.16 0.71 25.16
CA SER A 390 -8.89 1.24 24.69
C SER A 390 -8.13 0.24 23.80
N LEU A 391 -7.52 0.75 22.73
CA LEU A 391 -6.71 0.00 21.76
C LEU A 391 -5.56 0.91 21.39
N LEU A 392 -4.34 0.69 21.86
CA LEU A 392 -3.29 1.68 21.61
C LEU A 392 -2.71 1.55 20.18
N PRO A 393 -2.75 2.64 19.35
CA PRO A 393 -3.40 3.93 19.58
C PRO A 393 -4.90 3.96 19.16
N GLY A 394 -5.76 4.55 20.01
CA GLY A 394 -7.22 4.62 19.76
C GLY A 394 -8.10 3.74 20.67
N HIS A 395 -9.22 3.29 20.13
CA HIS A 395 -10.24 2.50 20.82
C HIS A 395 -11.06 1.69 19.80
N VAL A 396 -11.78 0.66 20.26
CA VAL A 396 -12.80 -0.04 19.47
C VAL A 396 -14.01 -0.34 20.35
N GLU A 397 -15.16 -0.55 19.73
CA GLU A 397 -16.30 -1.15 20.41
C GLU A 397 -16.16 -2.67 20.48
N ALA A 398 -16.36 -3.23 21.66
CA ALA A 398 -16.44 -4.65 21.88
C ALA A 398 -17.55 -4.97 22.86
N TYR A 399 -18.12 -6.17 22.77
CA TYR A 399 -19.01 -6.65 23.81
C TYR A 399 -18.17 -7.03 25.04
N CYS A 400 -18.42 -6.37 26.16
CA CYS A 400 -17.90 -6.78 27.44
C CYS A 400 -18.87 -7.76 28.09
N ASP A 401 -18.41 -8.98 28.34
CA ASP A 401 -19.12 -9.97 29.12
C ASP A 401 -18.66 -9.85 30.58
N MET A 402 -19.55 -9.27 31.39
CA MET A 402 -19.34 -9.00 32.80
C MET A 402 -19.94 -10.10 33.70
N ASP A 403 -20.71 -11.02 33.13
CA ASP A 403 -21.48 -12.01 33.90
C ASP A 403 -20.75 -13.36 33.99
N THR A 404 -19.93 -13.69 32.98
CA THR A 404 -19.30 -15.01 32.87
C THR A 404 -17.97 -15.07 33.61
N ALA A 405 -17.76 -16.11 34.42
CA ALA A 405 -16.45 -16.47 35.00
C ALA A 405 -15.66 -15.25 35.54
N GLU A 406 -16.23 -14.61 36.57
CA GLU A 406 -15.70 -13.40 37.24
C GLU A 406 -15.75 -12.10 36.42
N GLY A 407 -16.37 -12.10 35.23
CA GLY A 407 -16.59 -10.91 34.42
C GLY A 407 -15.33 -10.28 33.83
N GLY A 408 -15.49 -9.11 33.22
CA GLY A 408 -14.40 -8.34 32.63
C GLY A 408 -13.82 -8.94 31.35
N TRP A 409 -14.61 -9.69 30.59
CA TRP A 409 -14.14 -10.33 29.36
C TRP A 409 -14.43 -9.49 28.12
N THR A 410 -13.41 -9.25 27.31
CA THR A 410 -13.55 -8.66 25.97
C THR A 410 -13.89 -9.75 24.97
N VAL A 411 -15.10 -9.76 24.41
CA VAL A 411 -15.50 -10.74 23.40
C VAL A 411 -14.86 -10.38 22.05
N ILE A 412 -14.14 -11.33 21.45
CA ILE A 412 -13.45 -11.16 20.16
C ILE A 412 -14.17 -11.86 19.01
N GLN A 413 -15.01 -12.85 19.33
CA GLN A 413 -15.87 -13.56 18.37
C GLN A 413 -17.15 -14.01 19.05
N ARG A 414 -18.27 -13.93 18.34
CA ARG A 414 -19.57 -14.41 18.82
C ARG A 414 -20.41 -14.96 17.66
N ARG A 415 -20.93 -16.19 17.83
CA ARG A 415 -21.89 -16.88 16.96
C ARG A 415 -23.08 -17.34 17.80
N VAL A 416 -24.28 -16.98 17.41
CA VAL A 416 -25.51 -17.23 18.18
C VAL A 416 -26.71 -17.60 17.32
N ASP A 417 -26.81 -17.10 16.09
CA ASP A 417 -28.04 -17.20 15.27
C ASP A 417 -27.81 -17.27 13.75
N GLY A 418 -26.57 -17.14 13.27
CA GLY A 418 -26.22 -17.15 11.85
C GLY A 418 -26.60 -15.88 11.08
N SER A 419 -26.98 -14.80 11.75
CA SER A 419 -27.33 -13.52 11.12
C SER A 419 -26.17 -12.86 10.38
N VAL A 420 -24.93 -13.21 10.71
CA VAL A 420 -23.73 -12.68 10.06
C VAL A 420 -22.96 -13.79 9.35
N PRO A 421 -22.71 -13.66 8.03
CA PRO A 421 -21.89 -14.64 7.33
C PRO A 421 -20.41 -14.46 7.70
N PHE A 422 -19.76 -15.56 8.05
CA PHE A 422 -18.32 -15.63 8.34
C PHE A 422 -17.47 -16.07 7.13
N ASN A 423 -18.11 -16.37 5.99
CA ASN A 423 -17.39 -16.47 4.71
C ASN A 423 -17.00 -15.07 4.25
N ARG A 424 -15.81 -14.65 4.66
CA ARG A 424 -15.29 -13.29 4.55
C ARG A 424 -13.85 -13.32 4.03
N THR A 425 -13.50 -12.27 3.32
CA THR A 425 -12.16 -12.05 2.77
C THR A 425 -11.13 -11.76 3.86
N TRP A 426 -9.85 -11.82 3.51
CA TRP A 426 -8.73 -11.47 4.38
C TRP A 426 -8.91 -10.08 5.00
N GLU A 427 -9.26 -9.10 4.16
CA GLU A 427 -9.40 -7.70 4.58
C GLU A 427 -10.62 -7.47 5.50
N GLU A 428 -11.70 -8.21 5.30
CA GLU A 428 -12.85 -8.19 6.21
C GLU A 428 -12.49 -8.82 7.57
N TYR A 429 -11.78 -9.95 7.59
CA TYR A 429 -11.29 -10.56 8.83
C TYR A 429 -10.27 -9.68 9.56
N LYS A 430 -9.44 -8.95 8.82
CA LYS A 430 -8.50 -7.96 9.38
C LYS A 430 -9.21 -6.83 10.11
N ARG A 431 -10.17 -6.17 9.44
CA ARG A 431 -10.94 -5.04 10.00
C ARG A 431 -11.97 -5.46 11.05
N GLY A 432 -12.50 -6.67 10.94
CA GLY A 432 -13.65 -7.12 11.70
C GLY A 432 -14.97 -6.82 10.99
N PHE A 433 -16.02 -7.53 11.41
CA PHE A 433 -17.35 -7.46 10.80
C PHE A 433 -18.43 -7.92 11.78
N GLY A 434 -19.69 -7.60 11.47
CA GLY A 434 -20.84 -7.96 12.30
C GLY A 434 -21.20 -6.90 13.35
N ASN A 435 -22.17 -7.23 14.20
CA ASN A 435 -22.72 -6.33 15.21
C ASN A 435 -22.21 -6.73 16.60
N LYS A 436 -21.62 -5.79 17.34
CA LYS A 436 -21.06 -6.07 18.69
C LYS A 436 -22.14 -6.52 19.69
N SER A 437 -23.39 -6.14 19.51
CA SER A 437 -24.52 -6.65 20.32
C SER A 437 -25.02 -8.03 19.88
N GLY A 438 -24.59 -8.56 18.73
CA GLY A 438 -25.02 -9.82 18.13
C GLY A 438 -23.84 -10.70 17.69
N GLU A 439 -23.89 -11.23 16.46
CA GLU A 439 -22.77 -11.98 15.88
C GLU A 439 -21.71 -11.05 15.29
N TYR A 440 -20.44 -11.31 15.61
CA TYR A 440 -19.33 -10.54 15.03
C TYR A 440 -17.98 -11.24 15.16
N TRP A 441 -17.03 -10.74 14.38
CA TRP A 441 -15.59 -10.91 14.56
C TRP A 441 -14.97 -9.54 14.86
N LEU A 442 -14.14 -9.44 15.89
CA LEU A 442 -13.60 -8.14 16.33
C LEU A 442 -12.64 -7.54 15.29
N GLY A 443 -11.95 -8.38 14.53
CA GLY A 443 -10.93 -7.98 13.56
C GLY A 443 -9.56 -8.48 14.01
N ASN A 444 -8.81 -9.12 13.12
CA ASN A 444 -7.49 -9.67 13.46
C ASN A 444 -6.52 -8.58 13.90
N GLU A 445 -6.59 -7.39 13.31
CA GLU A 445 -5.75 -6.26 13.72
C GLU A 445 -6.09 -5.79 15.13
N ASN A 446 -7.38 -5.68 15.45
CA ASN A 446 -7.84 -5.30 16.80
C ASN A 446 -7.44 -6.37 17.84
N ILE A 447 -7.55 -7.65 17.50
CA ILE A 447 -7.14 -8.75 18.39
C ILE A 447 -5.61 -8.74 18.58
N HIS A 448 -4.84 -8.50 17.52
CA HIS A 448 -3.39 -8.34 17.60
C HIS A 448 -3.02 -7.20 18.55
N LEU A 449 -3.55 -6.00 18.31
CA LEU A 449 -3.27 -4.81 19.11
C LEU A 449 -3.68 -4.98 20.58
N LEU A 450 -4.83 -5.60 20.86
CA LEU A 450 -5.24 -5.92 22.24
C LEU A 450 -4.24 -6.87 22.90
N THR A 451 -3.97 -8.01 22.27
CA THR A 451 -3.11 -9.06 22.84
C THR A 451 -1.62 -8.71 22.87
N ASN A 452 -1.24 -7.56 22.29
CA ASN A 452 0.11 -7.02 22.37
C ASN A 452 0.29 -5.96 23.47
N GLN A 453 -0.78 -5.48 24.10
CA GLN A 453 -0.72 -4.49 25.19
C GLN A 453 -0.39 -5.10 26.54
N LYS A 454 -0.90 -6.31 26.82
CA LYS A 454 -0.76 -7.04 28.09
C LYS A 454 -0.70 -8.54 27.79
N ASN A 455 -0.51 -9.36 28.82
CA ASN A 455 -0.72 -10.80 28.70
C ASN A 455 -2.20 -11.12 28.82
N TYR A 456 -2.74 -11.89 27.88
CA TYR A 456 -4.16 -12.24 27.84
C TYR A 456 -4.36 -13.74 27.96
N ARG A 457 -5.41 -14.12 28.69
CA ARG A 457 -5.98 -15.47 28.68
C ARG A 457 -7.18 -15.51 27.73
N LEU A 458 -7.43 -16.65 27.12
CA LEU A 458 -8.59 -16.89 26.24
C LEU A 458 -9.59 -17.79 26.95
N ARG A 459 -10.87 -17.47 26.84
CA ARG A 459 -12.00 -18.34 27.18
C ARG A 459 -12.87 -18.53 25.94
N ILE A 460 -13.33 -19.75 25.72
CA ILE A 460 -14.28 -20.13 24.68
C ILE A 460 -15.45 -20.83 25.33
N ASP A 461 -16.63 -20.21 25.27
CA ASP A 461 -17.89 -20.81 25.74
C ASP A 461 -18.68 -21.36 24.56
N MET A 462 -19.20 -22.58 24.68
CA MET A 462 -19.84 -23.33 23.59
C MET A 462 -21.14 -23.97 24.06
N GLN A 463 -22.13 -24.03 23.17
CA GLN A 463 -23.38 -24.75 23.37
C GLN A 463 -23.75 -25.58 22.14
N ASP A 464 -24.19 -26.82 22.34
CA ASP A 464 -24.73 -27.67 21.27
C ASP A 464 -26.26 -27.51 21.10
N TRP A 465 -26.85 -28.26 20.18
CA TRP A 465 -28.30 -28.21 19.91
C TRP A 465 -29.15 -28.94 20.96
N ASP A 466 -28.53 -29.79 21.78
CA ASP A 466 -29.14 -30.43 22.95
C ASP A 466 -29.06 -29.53 24.21
N ASN A 467 -28.58 -28.30 24.05
CA ASN A 467 -28.37 -27.29 25.08
C ASN A 467 -27.32 -27.66 26.14
N GLN A 468 -26.44 -28.63 25.87
CA GLN A 468 -25.28 -28.87 26.71
C GLN A 468 -24.28 -27.74 26.50
N THR A 469 -23.66 -27.26 27.59
CA THR A 469 -22.65 -26.21 27.54
C THR A 469 -21.30 -26.76 27.98
N ARG A 470 -20.25 -26.30 27.30
CA ARG A 470 -18.85 -26.59 27.66
C ARG A 470 -17.99 -25.36 27.45
N TYR A 471 -16.84 -25.33 28.11
CA TYR A 471 -15.88 -24.25 27.91
C TYR A 471 -14.45 -24.78 27.77
N ALA A 472 -13.62 -24.00 27.09
CA ALA A 472 -12.17 -24.16 27.02
C ALA A 472 -11.51 -22.85 27.44
N GLU A 473 -10.51 -22.93 28.30
CA GLU A 473 -9.68 -21.80 28.71
C GLU A 473 -8.22 -22.08 28.39
N TYR A 474 -7.49 -21.03 28.03
CA TYR A 474 -6.07 -21.08 27.74
C TYR A 474 -5.39 -19.96 28.51
N SER A 475 -4.38 -20.30 29.32
CA SER A 475 -3.68 -19.31 30.14
C SER A 475 -2.93 -18.26 29.32
N THR A 476 -2.58 -18.59 28.07
CA THR A 476 -1.87 -17.68 27.16
C THR A 476 -2.63 -17.59 25.84
N PHE A 477 -2.86 -16.38 25.37
CA PHE A 477 -3.42 -16.10 24.05
C PHE A 477 -2.80 -14.83 23.48
N ARG A 478 -2.19 -14.96 22.30
CA ARG A 478 -1.60 -13.86 21.55
C ARG A 478 -1.79 -14.05 20.06
N VAL A 479 -2.10 -12.97 19.38
CA VAL A 479 -2.12 -12.92 17.92
C VAL A 479 -1.01 -11.97 17.49
N LEU A 480 -0.11 -12.45 16.64
CA LEU A 480 0.98 -11.64 16.10
C LEU A 480 0.48 -10.71 14.98
N GLY A 481 1.34 -9.82 14.50
CA GLY A 481 0.98 -8.87 13.45
C GLY A 481 0.76 -9.52 12.08
N GLU A 482 0.22 -8.77 11.13
CA GLU A 482 0.04 -9.24 9.76
C GLU A 482 1.39 -9.51 9.07
N TYR A 483 2.38 -8.65 9.29
CA TYR A 483 3.66 -8.74 8.58
C TYR A 483 4.56 -9.83 9.16
N GLY A 484 5.10 -10.70 8.30
CA GLY A 484 5.95 -11.83 8.68
C GLY A 484 5.20 -13.03 9.28
N ASP A 485 4.12 -12.75 10.00
CA ASP A 485 3.38 -13.76 10.76
C ASP A 485 1.94 -13.98 10.32
N GLN A 486 1.36 -13.14 9.46
CA GLN A 486 -0.01 -13.32 8.93
C GLN A 486 -1.01 -13.63 10.05
N TYR A 487 -0.97 -12.82 11.11
CA TYR A 487 -1.76 -13.00 12.32
C TYR A 487 -1.54 -14.35 13.02
N ARG A 488 -0.30 -14.84 13.09
CA ARG A 488 0.02 -16.13 13.73
C ARG A 488 -0.55 -16.20 15.14
N LEU A 489 -1.21 -17.32 15.46
CA LEU A 489 -1.74 -17.59 16.78
C LEU A 489 -0.66 -18.17 17.69
N HIS A 490 -0.60 -17.68 18.92
CA HIS A 490 0.05 -18.34 20.04
C HIS A 490 -0.97 -18.61 21.15
N VAL A 491 -1.17 -19.88 21.50
CA VAL A 491 -2.14 -20.30 22.51
C VAL A 491 -1.62 -21.51 23.29
N SER A 492 -1.69 -21.45 24.63
CA SER A 492 -1.19 -22.53 25.48
C SER A 492 -1.85 -22.56 26.87
N GLY A 493 -1.59 -23.63 27.62
CA GLY A 493 -2.09 -23.81 28.98
C GLY A 493 -3.58 -24.11 29.05
N TYR A 494 -4.04 -25.11 28.29
CA TYR A 494 -5.44 -25.53 28.25
C TYR A 494 -5.97 -25.95 29.63
N ASN A 495 -7.19 -25.52 29.94
CA ASN A 495 -8.06 -26.03 30.98
C ASN A 495 -9.53 -26.01 30.51
N GLY A 496 -10.42 -26.74 31.16
CA GLY A 496 -11.86 -26.70 30.90
C GLY A 496 -12.47 -28.03 30.49
N THR A 497 -13.77 -28.01 30.21
CA THR A 497 -14.61 -29.20 30.02
C THR A 497 -14.81 -29.63 28.57
N ALA A 498 -14.45 -28.78 27.61
CA ALA A 498 -14.69 -29.02 26.18
C ALA A 498 -13.71 -29.99 25.50
N GLY A 499 -12.61 -30.33 26.16
CA GLY A 499 -11.45 -30.99 25.55
C GLY A 499 -10.60 -30.02 24.72
N ASP A 500 -9.30 -30.29 24.60
CA ASP A 500 -8.36 -29.39 23.94
C ASP A 500 -8.25 -29.67 22.44
N CYS A 501 -8.89 -28.81 21.63
CA CYS A 501 -8.81 -28.87 20.17
C CYS A 501 -7.84 -27.86 19.54
N MET A 502 -7.22 -26.96 20.32
CA MET A 502 -6.35 -25.90 19.79
C MET A 502 -4.87 -26.20 19.88
N THR A 503 -4.40 -26.95 20.90
CA THR A 503 -2.95 -27.16 21.13
C THR A 503 -2.47 -28.60 20.93
N ARG A 504 -3.39 -29.56 20.80
CA ARG A 504 -3.08 -30.99 20.63
C ARG A 504 -2.92 -31.38 19.16
N TYR A 505 -3.39 -32.56 18.75
CA TYR A 505 -3.27 -33.07 17.39
C TYR A 505 -3.84 -32.08 16.36
N PHE A 506 -3.05 -31.79 15.31
CA PHE A 506 -3.35 -30.77 14.29
C PHE A 506 -3.61 -29.39 14.89
N SER A 507 -2.72 -28.99 15.79
CA SER A 507 -2.70 -27.73 16.53
C SER A 507 -2.98 -26.50 15.67
N ASN A 508 -3.76 -25.57 16.22
CA ASN A 508 -3.93 -24.21 15.74
C ASN A 508 -2.82 -23.29 16.26
N ASP A 509 -2.15 -23.66 17.37
CA ASP A 509 -1.00 -22.92 17.90
C ASP A 509 0.16 -22.89 16.89
N GLY A 510 0.79 -21.72 16.76
CA GLY A 510 1.87 -21.45 15.81
C GLY A 510 1.43 -21.30 14.36
N MET A 511 0.14 -21.46 14.06
CA MET A 511 -0.39 -21.41 12.69
C MET A 511 -0.75 -19.99 12.28
N ARG A 512 -0.60 -19.70 10.99
CA ARG A 512 -0.98 -18.43 10.36
C ARG A 512 -2.49 -18.44 10.09
N PHE A 513 -3.11 -17.27 10.14
CA PHE A 513 -4.52 -17.15 9.81
C PHE A 513 -4.72 -17.37 8.30
N SER A 514 -5.82 -17.99 7.89
CA SER A 514 -6.17 -18.17 6.47
C SER A 514 -7.64 -17.82 6.23
N THR A 515 -7.96 -17.31 5.05
CA THR A 515 -9.31 -16.94 4.58
C THR A 515 -9.55 -17.50 3.18
N VAL A 516 -10.77 -17.37 2.64
CA VAL A 516 -11.13 -17.98 1.33
C VAL A 516 -10.30 -17.49 0.15
N ASP A 517 -9.79 -16.27 0.27
CA ASP A 517 -8.99 -15.53 -0.70
C ASP A 517 -7.49 -15.52 -0.34
N ARG A 518 -7.09 -16.12 0.79
CA ARG A 518 -5.69 -16.16 1.22
C ARG A 518 -5.37 -17.41 2.04
N ASP A 519 -4.69 -18.36 1.39
CA ASP A 519 -4.25 -19.62 1.98
C ASP A 519 -2.88 -19.44 2.67
N ASN A 520 -2.83 -19.59 3.99
CA ASN A 520 -1.57 -19.60 4.76
C ASN A 520 -1.44 -20.87 5.63
N ASP A 521 -2.26 -21.89 5.37
CA ASP A 521 -2.28 -23.13 6.14
C ASP A 521 -1.19 -24.12 5.69
N LEU A 522 -1.00 -25.22 6.44
CA LEU A 522 0.02 -26.22 6.14
C LEU A 522 -0.48 -27.34 5.20
N ASN A 523 -1.74 -27.30 4.77
CA ASN A 523 -2.32 -28.30 3.89
C ASN A 523 -2.10 -27.88 2.43
N SER A 524 -1.88 -28.84 1.53
CA SER A 524 -1.81 -28.57 0.08
C SER A 524 -3.16 -28.24 -0.57
N GLY A 525 -4.15 -27.88 0.24
CA GLY A 525 -5.54 -28.10 -0.07
C GLY A 525 -6.44 -27.18 0.72
N HIS A 526 -6.10 -25.90 0.69
CA HIS A 526 -6.87 -24.74 1.12
C HIS A 526 -8.03 -25.08 2.06
N CYS A 527 -7.71 -25.26 3.35
CA CYS A 527 -8.66 -25.76 4.34
C CYS A 527 -9.87 -24.86 4.46
N CYS A 528 -9.67 -23.54 4.39
CA CYS A 528 -10.76 -22.57 4.40
C CYS A 528 -11.79 -22.85 3.29
N GLN A 529 -11.36 -23.00 2.04
CA GLN A 529 -12.27 -23.27 0.93
C GLN A 529 -12.97 -24.63 1.06
N ARG A 530 -12.27 -25.63 1.60
CA ARG A 530 -12.81 -26.97 1.78
C ARG A 530 -13.68 -27.13 3.03
N ARG A 531 -13.57 -26.24 4.02
CA ARG A 531 -14.24 -26.33 5.32
C ARG A 531 -14.96 -25.03 5.63
N GLY A 532 -16.25 -24.98 5.32
CA GLY A 532 -17.18 -23.94 5.75
C GLY A 532 -16.87 -22.52 5.27
N GLN A 533 -15.76 -22.29 4.56
CA GLN A 533 -15.39 -21.03 3.93
C GLN A 533 -15.18 -19.86 4.90
N GLY A 534 -15.00 -20.12 6.18
CA GLY A 534 -14.67 -19.10 7.19
C GLY A 534 -13.19 -19.05 7.51
N GLY A 535 -12.70 -17.88 7.93
CA GLY A 535 -11.29 -17.66 8.25
C GLY A 535 -10.88 -18.29 9.59
N TRP A 536 -9.70 -18.90 9.65
CA TRP A 536 -9.19 -19.57 10.86
C TRP A 536 -7.66 -19.79 10.84
N TRP A 537 -7.09 -20.11 11.99
CA TRP A 537 -5.70 -20.57 12.13
C TRP A 537 -5.59 -22.06 11.84
N PHE A 538 -5.69 -22.46 10.57
CA PHE A 538 -5.63 -23.87 10.21
C PHE A 538 -4.20 -24.42 10.28
N GLY A 539 -4.01 -25.53 10.99
CA GLY A 539 -2.81 -26.35 10.86
C GLY A 539 -2.91 -27.23 9.62
N ASN A 540 -3.23 -28.51 9.81
CA ASN A 540 -3.62 -29.41 8.73
C ASN A 540 -5.15 -29.51 8.66
N CYS A 541 -5.81 -28.37 8.44
CA CYS A 541 -7.25 -28.12 8.60
C CYS A 541 -7.80 -28.26 10.03
N GLY A 542 -7.06 -28.87 10.96
CA GLY A 542 -7.30 -28.83 12.40
C GLY A 542 -8.51 -29.64 12.89
N ASN A 543 -8.71 -29.60 14.21
CA ASN A 543 -9.83 -30.22 14.93
C ASN A 543 -10.81 -29.19 15.53
N SER A 544 -10.48 -27.90 15.43
CA SER A 544 -11.35 -26.79 15.78
C SER A 544 -11.54 -25.89 14.56
N PHE A 545 -12.75 -25.37 14.39
CA PHE A 545 -13.06 -24.36 13.39
C PHE A 545 -14.36 -23.63 13.76
N LEU A 546 -14.24 -22.57 14.54
CA LEU A 546 -15.40 -21.86 15.13
C LEU A 546 -16.02 -20.81 14.18
N ASN A 547 -15.37 -20.57 13.04
CA ASN A 547 -15.79 -19.59 12.05
C ASN A 547 -16.49 -20.22 10.84
N GLY A 548 -16.81 -21.51 10.88
CA GLY A 548 -17.50 -22.18 9.78
C GLY A 548 -18.95 -21.73 9.57
N ARG A 549 -19.61 -22.40 8.61
CA ARG A 549 -21.00 -22.11 8.26
C ARG A 549 -21.87 -22.32 9.50
N TYR A 550 -22.81 -21.40 9.71
CA TYR A 550 -23.79 -21.58 10.76
C TYR A 550 -24.84 -22.58 10.28
N LEU A 551 -24.71 -23.85 10.68
CA LEU A 551 -25.61 -24.92 10.26
C LEU A 551 -26.61 -25.19 11.39
N VAL A 552 -27.87 -24.86 11.14
CA VAL A 552 -28.99 -25.15 12.06
C VAL A 552 -29.21 -26.66 12.11
N SER A 553 -29.33 -27.20 13.33
CA SER A 553 -29.47 -28.63 13.68
C SER A 553 -29.78 -29.58 12.51
N CYS A 554 -28.73 -29.99 11.78
CA CYS A 554 -28.83 -30.94 10.67
C CYS A 554 -28.50 -32.38 11.08
N GLY A 555 -28.17 -32.61 12.36
CA GLY A 555 -27.77 -33.91 12.90
C GLY A 555 -26.66 -34.56 12.06
N ARG A 556 -26.81 -35.85 11.75
CA ARG A 556 -25.84 -36.60 10.91
C ARG A 556 -25.81 -36.16 9.44
N SER A 557 -26.73 -35.30 9.01
CA SER A 557 -26.91 -34.84 7.64
C SER A 557 -26.03 -33.63 7.31
N CYS A 558 -25.40 -32.99 8.30
CA CYS A 558 -24.49 -31.89 8.03
C CYS A 558 -23.27 -32.39 7.24
N GLU A 559 -22.81 -31.56 6.31
CA GLU A 559 -21.54 -31.79 5.64
C GLU A 559 -20.39 -31.77 6.66
N VAL A 560 -19.53 -32.80 6.60
CA VAL A 560 -18.44 -32.99 7.56
C VAL A 560 -17.49 -31.79 7.51
N TRP A 561 -17.14 -31.26 8.69
CA TRP A 561 -16.22 -30.12 8.86
C TRP A 561 -16.67 -28.77 8.27
N GLN A 562 -17.93 -28.61 7.86
CA GLN A 562 -18.42 -27.34 7.30
C GLN A 562 -18.98 -26.36 8.34
N GLY A 563 -19.39 -26.88 9.51
CA GLY A 563 -20.08 -26.11 10.56
C GLY A 563 -19.17 -25.30 11.47
N VAL A 564 -19.75 -24.80 12.57
CA VAL A 564 -19.01 -24.30 13.73
C VAL A 564 -18.57 -25.49 14.57
N ILE A 565 -17.30 -25.89 14.49
CA ILE A 565 -16.84 -27.20 14.97
C ILE A 565 -15.87 -27.08 16.15
N TRP A 566 -16.14 -27.89 17.18
CA TRP A 566 -15.19 -28.25 18.24
C TRP A 566 -15.19 -29.77 18.43
N HIS A 567 -14.21 -30.45 17.82
CA HIS A 567 -14.27 -31.90 17.61
C HIS A 567 -14.42 -32.72 18.90
N SER A 568 -13.75 -32.35 19.99
CA SER A 568 -13.84 -33.08 21.26
C SER A 568 -15.17 -32.91 21.99
N PHE A 569 -16.02 -31.97 21.55
CA PHE A 569 -17.36 -31.77 22.11
C PHE A 569 -18.44 -32.38 21.21
N THR A 570 -18.59 -31.92 19.97
CA THR A 570 -19.68 -32.34 19.07
C THR A 570 -19.20 -33.20 17.88
N GLY A 571 -17.91 -33.53 17.81
CA GLY A 571 -17.34 -34.26 16.68
C GLY A 571 -17.24 -33.42 15.41
N SER A 572 -17.15 -34.07 14.25
CA SER A 572 -16.91 -33.41 12.95
C SER A 572 -18.16 -33.15 12.12
N ARG A 573 -19.32 -33.65 12.57
CA ARG A 573 -20.60 -33.61 11.82
C ARG A 573 -21.66 -32.76 12.47
N GLU A 574 -21.44 -32.24 13.67
CA GLU A 574 -22.44 -31.45 14.37
C GLU A 574 -21.89 -30.05 14.64
N SER A 575 -22.58 -29.05 14.06
CA SER A 575 -22.27 -27.64 14.29
C SER A 575 -22.77 -27.24 15.67
N LEU A 576 -21.97 -26.47 16.39
CA LEU A 576 -22.39 -25.82 17.63
C LEU A 576 -23.57 -24.86 17.36
N LYS A 577 -24.47 -24.78 18.33
CA LYS A 577 -25.60 -23.84 18.34
C LYS A 577 -25.12 -22.42 18.66
N SER A 578 -24.20 -22.27 19.60
CA SER A 578 -23.56 -20.99 19.88
C SER A 578 -22.11 -21.17 20.32
N VAL A 579 -21.29 -20.17 20.04
CA VAL A 579 -19.91 -20.07 20.52
C VAL A 579 -19.51 -18.62 20.74
N SER A 580 -18.73 -18.36 21.79
CA SER A 580 -18.12 -17.06 22.02
C SER A 580 -16.68 -17.22 22.45
N MET A 581 -15.76 -16.58 21.72
CA MET A 581 -14.36 -16.42 22.12
C MET A 581 -14.17 -15.06 22.78
N LYS A 582 -13.55 -15.04 23.96
CA LYS A 582 -13.35 -13.82 24.75
C LYS A 582 -12.01 -13.84 25.48
N ILE A 583 -11.39 -12.68 25.61
CA ILE A 583 -10.06 -12.52 26.18
C ILE A 583 -10.10 -11.61 27.41
N ARG A 584 -9.20 -11.84 28.36
CA ARG A 584 -9.07 -11.00 29.56
C ARG A 584 -7.59 -10.89 29.95
N PRO A 585 -7.09 -9.69 30.32
CA PRO A 585 -5.72 -9.54 30.81
C PRO A 585 -5.55 -10.23 32.19
N TYR A 586 -4.32 -10.62 32.52
CA TYR A 586 -3.97 -11.21 33.83
C TYR A 586 -2.60 -10.75 34.34
#